data_AF-A4UBI9-F1
#
_entry.id   AF-A4UBI9-F1
#
_cell.length_a   1.000
_cell.length_b   1.000
_cell.length_c   1.000
_cell.angle_alpha   90.00
_cell.angle_beta   90.00
_cell.angle_gamma   90.00
#
_symmetry.space_group_name_H-M   'P 1'
#
loop_
_entity.id
_entity.type
_entity.pdbx_description
1 polymer ?
#
loop_
_entity_poly.entity_id
_entity_poly.type
_entity_poly.pdbx_seq_one_letter_code
_entity_poly.pdbx_strand_id
1 'polypeptide(L)'
;LNRQIVTLLSSLDVKDGIFWEMQKEMISGLDKMLVDSDVAFDVITASCAEAGNTAAIMLSAGFKPQSEPHLRGMLSSIRASQLGDLRNKARIFVPSGRWLMGCLDELGEL
;
A
#
# COMPACT_ATOMS: atom_id res chain seq x y z
N LEU A 1 3.44 3.85 6.85
CA LEU A 1 3.38 4.74 8.03
C LEU A 1 2.34 4.22 9.00
N ASN A 2 2.63 4.23 10.30
CA ASN A 2 1.65 3.88 11.34
C ASN A 2 1.22 5.16 12.09
N ARG A 3 0.15 5.06 12.90
CA ARG A 3 -0.34 6.20 13.70
C ARG A 3 0.74 6.84 14.59
N GLN A 4 1.59 6.02 15.22
CA GLN A 4 2.61 6.51 16.15
C GLN A 4 3.68 7.36 15.45
N ILE A 5 4.16 6.93 14.29
CA ILE A 5 5.13 7.67 13.48
C ILE A 5 4.50 8.96 12.93
N VAL A 6 3.22 8.93 12.53
CA VAL A 6 2.51 10.16 12.11
C VAL A 6 2.54 11.20 13.24
N THR A 7 2.21 10.81 14.47
CA THR A 7 2.23 11.71 15.63
C THR A 7 3.64 12.23 15.92
N LEU A 8 4.66 11.38 15.85
CA LEU A 8 6.06 11.79 16.03
C LEU A 8 6.49 12.81 14.96
N LEU A 9 6.20 12.55 13.69
CA LEU A 9 6.56 13.47 12.60
C LEU A 9 5.84 14.81 12.72
N SER A 10 4.56 14.81 13.10
CA SER A 10 3.80 16.04 13.36
C SER A 10 4.43 16.86 14.50
N SER A 11 4.94 16.19 15.56
CA SER A 11 5.70 16.88 16.62
C SER A 11 7.06 17.42 16.19
N LEU A 12 7.61 16.92 15.08
CA LEU A 12 8.84 17.39 14.43
C LEU A 12 8.56 18.42 13.32
N ASP A 13 7.40 19.09 13.38
CA ASP A 13 6.98 20.17 12.47
C ASP A 13 6.66 19.72 11.03
N VAL A 14 6.42 18.42 10.81
CA VAL A 14 5.89 17.92 9.54
C VAL A 14 4.40 18.27 9.45
N LYS A 15 4.04 19.05 8.43
CA LYS A 15 2.66 19.50 8.21
C LYS A 15 1.70 18.33 8.01
N ASP A 16 0.60 18.32 8.76
CA ASP A 16 -0.44 17.28 8.67
C ASP A 16 -1.05 17.15 7.25
N GLY A 17 -1.04 18.23 6.47
CA GLY A 17 -1.48 18.22 5.08
C GLY A 17 -0.75 17.21 4.20
N ILE A 18 0.52 16.89 4.51
CA ILE A 18 1.27 15.86 3.77
C ILE A 18 0.64 14.48 4.01
N PHE A 19 0.31 14.14 5.26
CA PHE A 19 -0.33 12.86 5.57
C PHE A 19 -1.72 12.76 4.95
N TRP A 20 -2.43 13.90 4.82
CA TRP A 20 -3.73 13.94 4.16
C TRP A 20 -3.63 13.64 2.66
N GLU A 21 -2.68 14.24 1.96
CA GLU A 21 -2.45 13.96 0.54
C GLU A 21 -2.02 12.50 0.33
N MET A 22 -1.13 11.97 1.18
CA MET A 22 -0.75 10.55 1.11
C MET A 22 -1.94 9.60 1.29
N GLN A 23 -2.89 9.93 2.18
CA GLN A 23 -4.12 9.14 2.36
C GLN A 23 -5.02 9.22 1.12
N LYS A 24 -5.18 10.40 0.52
CA LYS A 24 -5.96 10.57 -0.71
C LYS A 24 -5.37 9.80 -1.89
N GLU A 25 -4.06 9.87 -2.08
CA GLU A 25 -3.36 9.13 -3.13
C GLU A 25 -3.56 7.62 -2.96
N MET A 26 -3.43 7.13 -1.72
CA MET A 26 -3.70 5.72 -1.41
C MET A 26 -5.14 5.33 -1.74
N ILE A 27 -6.14 6.12 -1.33
CA ILE A 27 -7.56 5.85 -1.64
C ILE A 27 -7.79 5.86 -3.16
N SER A 28 -7.22 6.83 -3.87
CA SER A 28 -7.33 6.92 -5.33
C SER A 28 -6.73 5.69 -6.03
N GLY A 29 -5.56 5.23 -5.58
CA GLY A 29 -4.94 4.00 -6.09
C GLY A 29 -5.78 2.75 -5.82
N LEU A 30 -6.36 2.65 -4.61
CA LEU A 30 -7.23 1.54 -4.24
C LEU A 30 -8.52 1.50 -5.08
N ASP A 31 -9.09 2.66 -5.43
CA ASP A 31 -10.27 2.74 -6.28
C ASP A 31 -9.96 2.39 -7.74
N LYS A 32 -8.80 2.86 -8.24
CA LYS A 32 -8.33 2.56 -9.60
C LYS A 32 -7.99 1.09 -9.83
N MET A 33 -7.62 0.35 -8.77
CA MET A 33 -7.31 -1.09 -8.87
C MET A 33 -8.45 -1.93 -9.48
N LEU A 34 -9.70 -1.48 -9.37
CA LEU A 34 -10.85 -2.22 -9.91
C LEU A 34 -11.09 -1.98 -11.40
N VAL A 35 -10.43 -0.96 -11.97
CA VAL A 35 -10.62 -0.52 -13.36
C VAL A 35 -9.38 -0.81 -14.19
N ASP A 36 -8.20 -0.53 -13.64
CA ASP A 36 -6.90 -0.60 -14.29
C ASP A 36 -6.08 -1.78 -13.74
N SER A 37 -5.72 -2.70 -14.64
CA SER A 37 -4.93 -3.89 -14.31
C SER A 37 -3.50 -3.56 -13.88
N ASP A 38 -2.89 -2.52 -14.44
CA ASP A 38 -1.50 -2.16 -14.13
C ASP A 38 -1.42 -1.55 -12.73
N VAL A 39 -2.36 -0.65 -12.40
CA VAL A 39 -2.50 -0.11 -11.04
C VAL A 39 -2.83 -1.21 -10.04
N ALA A 40 -3.69 -2.17 -10.42
CA ALA A 40 -4.00 -3.31 -9.57
C ALA A 40 -2.76 -4.16 -9.26
N PHE A 41 -1.92 -4.38 -10.27
CA PHE A 41 -0.68 -5.12 -10.11
C PHE A 41 0.24 -4.40 -9.14
N ASP A 42 0.53 -3.11 -9.38
CA ASP A 42 1.40 -2.31 -8.51
C ASP A 42 0.92 -2.30 -7.06
N VAL A 43 -0.38 -2.07 -6.82
CA VAL A 43 -0.96 -2.07 -5.48
C VAL A 43 -0.81 -3.43 -4.80
N ILE A 44 -1.03 -4.52 -5.52
CA ILE A 44 -0.90 -5.88 -4.97
C ILE A 44 0.55 -6.19 -4.64
N THR A 45 1.49 -5.96 -5.56
CA THR A 45 2.91 -6.28 -5.36
C THR A 45 3.51 -5.43 -4.23
N ALA A 46 3.06 -4.18 -4.09
CA ALA A 46 3.56 -3.26 -3.09
C ALA A 46 2.96 -3.50 -1.69
N SER A 47 1.72 -4.01 -1.61
CA SER A 47 0.95 -4.06 -0.35
C SER A 47 0.68 -5.46 0.21
N CYS A 48 0.78 -6.52 -0.60
CA CYS A 48 0.34 -7.87 -0.19
C CYS A 48 1.37 -8.96 -0.54
N ALA A 49 2.32 -9.21 0.36
CA ALA A 49 3.37 -10.23 0.16
C ALA A 49 2.85 -11.68 0.08
N GLU A 50 1.72 -12.02 0.71
CA GLU A 50 1.21 -13.41 0.73
C GLU A 50 -0.19 -13.57 0.13
N ALA A 51 -1.18 -12.78 0.58
CA ALA A 51 -2.58 -12.90 0.13
C ALA A 51 -2.83 -12.40 -1.30
N GLY A 52 -1.90 -11.63 -1.86
CA GLY A 52 -2.02 -11.04 -3.19
C GLY A 52 -1.48 -11.91 -4.33
N ASN A 53 -0.79 -13.01 -4.01
CA ASN A 53 0.04 -13.73 -4.98
C ASN A 53 -0.80 -14.32 -6.14
N THR A 54 -1.97 -14.90 -5.85
CA THR A 54 -2.87 -15.42 -6.89
C THR A 54 -3.42 -14.31 -7.79
N ALA A 55 -3.83 -13.18 -7.22
CA ALA A 55 -4.32 -12.04 -7.99
C ALA A 55 -3.21 -11.41 -8.84
N ALA A 56 -1.98 -11.34 -8.33
CA ALA A 56 -0.80 -10.87 -9.07
C ALA A 56 -0.47 -11.80 -10.26
N ILE A 57 -0.54 -13.12 -10.06
CA ILE A 57 -0.34 -14.11 -11.14
C ILE A 57 -1.43 -13.98 -12.21
N MET A 58 -2.69 -13.79 -11.81
CA MET A 58 -3.76 -13.57 -12.78
C MET A 58 -3.56 -12.25 -13.56
N LEU A 59 -3.17 -11.18 -12.89
CA LEU A 59 -2.89 -9.91 -13.56
C LEU A 59 -1.71 -10.02 -14.52
N SER A 60 -0.62 -10.69 -14.13
CA SER A 60 0.54 -10.90 -14.99
C SER A 60 0.26 -11.84 -16.19
N ALA A 61 -0.71 -12.74 -16.05
CA ALA A 61 -1.22 -13.55 -17.15
C ALA A 61 -2.20 -12.80 -18.09
N GLY A 62 -2.47 -11.51 -17.83
CA GLY A 62 -3.30 -10.66 -18.68
C GLY A 62 -4.80 -10.70 -18.37
N PHE A 63 -5.20 -11.30 -17.24
CA PHE A 63 -6.60 -11.26 -16.81
C PHE A 63 -7.00 -9.84 -16.39
N LYS A 64 -8.19 -9.41 -16.81
CA LYS A 64 -8.72 -8.08 -16.52
C LYS A 64 -9.79 -8.12 -15.44
N PRO A 65 -9.80 -7.17 -14.49
CA PRO A 65 -10.81 -7.12 -13.42
C PRO A 65 -12.25 -6.87 -13.93
N GLN A 66 -12.40 -6.39 -15.16
CA GLN A 66 -13.70 -6.20 -15.80
C GLN A 66 -14.25 -7.48 -16.44
N SER A 67 -13.36 -8.39 -16.86
CA SER A 67 -13.74 -9.62 -17.55
C SER A 67 -13.88 -10.80 -16.59
N GLU A 68 -13.06 -10.83 -15.53
CA GLU A 68 -12.94 -11.99 -14.65
C GLU A 68 -13.54 -11.71 -13.26
N PRO A 69 -14.70 -12.30 -12.91
CA PRO A 69 -15.41 -12.00 -11.66
C PRO A 69 -14.64 -12.50 -10.43
N HIS A 70 -13.90 -13.60 -10.54
CA HIS A 70 -13.08 -14.12 -9.45
C HIS A 70 -11.96 -13.14 -9.08
N LEU A 71 -11.24 -12.62 -10.08
CA LEU A 71 -10.21 -11.59 -9.90
C LEU A 71 -10.80 -10.32 -9.28
N ARG A 72 -11.94 -9.86 -9.77
CA ARG A 72 -12.64 -8.69 -9.23
C ARG A 72 -13.03 -8.88 -7.76
N GLY A 73 -13.48 -10.08 -7.37
CA GLY A 73 -13.82 -10.42 -5.98
C GLY A 73 -12.60 -10.35 -5.06
N MET A 74 -11.47 -10.89 -5.49
CA MET A 74 -10.20 -10.81 -4.75
C MET A 74 -9.75 -9.36 -4.57
N LEU A 75 -9.72 -8.57 -5.66
CA LEU A 75 -9.34 -7.16 -5.62
C LEU A 75 -10.26 -6.33 -4.71
N SER A 76 -11.58 -6.59 -4.77
CA SER A 76 -12.55 -5.90 -3.91
C SER A 76 -12.33 -6.22 -2.43
N SER A 77 -11.94 -7.46 -2.12
CA SER A 77 -11.64 -7.90 -0.76
C SER A 77 -10.34 -7.25 -0.24
N ILE A 78 -9.31 -7.19 -1.08
CA ILE A 78 -8.04 -6.50 -0.78
C ILE A 78 -8.31 -5.01 -0.55
N ARG A 79 -9.07 -4.36 -1.44
CA ARG A 79 -9.48 -2.95 -1.29
C ARG A 79 -10.17 -2.70 0.05
N ALA A 80 -11.16 -3.53 0.40
CA ALA A 80 -11.88 -3.40 1.66
C ALA A 80 -10.98 -3.58 2.88
N SER A 81 -10.06 -4.54 2.84
CA SER A 81 -9.08 -4.77 3.90
C SER A 81 -8.14 -3.57 4.09
N GLN A 82 -7.59 -3.04 2.99
CA GLN A 82 -6.68 -1.89 3.02
C GLN A 82 -7.36 -0.60 3.48
N LEU A 83 -8.60 -0.34 3.04
CA LEU A 83 -9.40 0.77 3.55
C LEU A 83 -9.72 0.63 5.04
N GLY A 84 -10.00 -0.60 5.50
CA GLY A 84 -10.20 -0.90 6.92
C GLY A 84 -8.95 -0.63 7.75
N ASP A 85 -7.77 -1.05 7.26
CA ASP A 85 -6.48 -0.79 7.89
C ASP A 85 -6.16 0.72 7.92
N LEU A 86 -6.44 1.44 6.83
CA LEU A 86 -6.28 2.89 6.79
C LEU A 86 -7.18 3.59 7.81
N ARG A 87 -8.47 3.25 7.84
CA ARG A 87 -9.46 3.87 8.73
C ARG A 87 -9.18 3.57 10.20
N ASN A 88 -8.90 2.32 10.54
CA ASN A 88 -8.84 1.88 11.94
C ASN A 88 -7.43 2.04 12.54
N LYS A 89 -6.37 1.96 11.72
CA LYS A 89 -4.97 1.94 12.20
C LYS A 89 -4.12 3.09 11.65
N ALA A 90 -4.70 3.96 10.82
CA ALA A 90 -3.96 5.00 10.09
C ALA A 90 -2.75 4.42 9.34
N ARG A 91 -2.92 3.23 8.75
CA ARG A 91 -1.85 2.53 8.03
C ARG A 91 -1.71 3.10 6.62
N ILE A 92 -0.95 4.18 6.50
CA ILE A 92 -0.69 4.85 5.23
C ILE A 92 0.40 4.08 4.48
N PHE A 93 0.17 3.70 3.23
CA PHE A 93 1.18 3.05 2.41
C PHE A 93 2.27 4.04 2.00
N VAL A 94 3.54 3.62 2.07
CA VAL A 94 4.70 4.45 1.66
C VAL A 94 5.55 3.60 0.71
N PRO A 95 5.47 3.82 -0.62
CA PRO A 95 6.14 2.97 -1.61
C PRO A 95 7.64 2.80 -1.38
N SER A 96 8.32 3.87 -0.95
CA SER A 96 9.76 3.88 -0.68
C SER A 96 10.14 3.48 0.76
N GLY A 97 9.17 3.15 1.61
CA GLY A 97 9.42 2.75 3.00
C GLY A 97 9.72 1.25 3.11
N ARG A 98 10.74 0.88 3.89
CA ARG A 98 11.10 -0.52 4.16
C ARG A 98 11.46 -0.71 5.64
N TRP A 99 11.31 -1.94 6.13
CA TRP A 99 11.75 -2.33 7.47
C TRP A 99 13.14 -2.93 7.34
N LEU A 100 14.09 -2.38 8.07
CA LEU A 100 15.49 -2.78 8.04
C LEU A 100 15.96 -3.07 9.46
N MET A 101 16.92 -3.98 9.58
CA MET A 101 17.67 -4.16 10.81
C MET A 101 18.73 -3.05 10.91
N GLY A 102 18.81 -2.40 12.07
CA GLY A 102 19.90 -1.47 12.34
C GLY A 102 21.21 -2.22 12.51
N CYS A 103 22.27 -1.74 11.86
CA CYS A 103 23.63 -2.24 12.00
C CYS A 103 24.54 -1.11 12.49
N LEU A 104 25.49 -1.43 13.35
CA LEU A 104 26.55 -0.52 13.76
C LEU A 104 27.65 -0.56 12.71
N ASP A 105 28.18 0.61 12.33
CA ASP A 105 29.38 0.68 11.51
C ASP A 105 30.63 0.51 12.38
N GLU A 106 31.25 -0.66 12.29
CA GLU A 106 32.47 -0.99 13.04
C GLU A 106 33.74 -0.44 12.37
N LEU A 107 33.66 -0.04 11.09
CA LEU A 107 34.81 0.47 10.34
C LEU A 107 34.94 2.00 10.45
N GLY A 108 33.88 2.69 10.86
CA GLY A 108 33.87 4.15 11.02
C GLY A 108 33.95 4.90 9.69
N GLU A 109 33.35 4.33 8.65
CA GLU A 109 33.26 4.92 7.31
C GLU A 109 31.95 5.71 7.09
N LEU A 110 30.96 5.58 7.99
CA LEU A 110 29.64 6.25 7.95
C LEU A 110 29.46 7.36 9.00
#